data_AF-A0A945EGE1-F1
#
_entry.id   AF-A0A945EGE1-F1
#
_cell.length_a   1.000
_cell.length_b   1.000
_cell.length_c   1.000
_cell.angle_alpha   90.00
_cell.angle_beta   90.00
_cell.angle_gamma   90.00
#
_symmetry.space_group_name_H-M   'P 1'
#
loop_
_entity.id
_entity.type
_entity.pdbx_description
1 polymer ?
#
loop_
_entity_poly.entity_id
_entity_poly.type
_entity_poly.pdbx_seq_one_letter_code
_entity_poly.pdbx_strand_id
1 'polypeptide(L)' 'MKELTYRYEKSKKEALKLMKAGKINAYFNTLLEMKKYKRLMIAIVSN' A
#
# COMPACT_ATOMS: atom_id res chain seq x y z
N MET A 1 -0.84 11.01 -9.76
CA MET A 1 -1.83 10.75 -8.67
C MET A 1 -2.70 9.52 -8.90
N LYS A 2 -3.53 9.43 -9.96
CA LYS A 2 -4.45 8.29 -10.19
C LYS A 2 -3.78 6.92 -10.10
N GLU A 3 -2.59 6.77 -10.70
CA GLU A 3 -1.84 5.51 -10.66
C GLU A 3 -1.36 5.12 -9.24
N LEU A 4 -0.82 6.07 -8.48
CA LEU A 4 -0.38 5.82 -7.10
C LEU A 4 -1.55 5.48 -6.18
N THR A 5 -2.70 6.14 -6.37
CA THR A 5 -3.93 5.81 -5.65
C THR A 5 -4.41 4.40 -6.01
N TYR A 6 -4.38 4.02 -7.29
CA TYR A 6 -4.71 2.67 -7.73
C TYR A 6 -3.78 1.61 -7.11
N ARG A 7 -2.46 1.84 -7.14
CA ARG A 7 -1.47 0.93 -6.53
C ARG A 7 -1.69 0.79 -5.02
N TYR A 8 -1.96 1.89 -4.33
CA TYR A 8 -2.27 1.89 -2.90
C TYR A 8 -3.52 1.06 -2.58
N GLU A 9 -4.63 1.28 -3.31
CA GLU A 9 -5.88 0.54 -3.09
C GLU A 9 -5.74 -0.95 -3.45
N LYS A 10 -4.95 -1.28 -4.47
CA LYS A 10 -4.62 -2.67 -4.80
C LYS A 10 -3.83 -3.33 -3.66
N SER A 11 -2.77 -2.69 -3.16
CA SER A 11 -1.98 -3.20 -2.04
C SER A 11 -2.80 -3.32 -0.75
N LYS A 12 -3.76 -2.42 -0.51
CA LYS A 12 -4.70 -2.49 0.61
C LYS A 12 -5.57 -3.74 0.57
N LYS A 13 -6.14 -4.05 -0.61
CA LYS A 13 -6.92 -5.29 -0.80
C LYS A 13 -6.07 -6.53 -0.58
N GLU A 14 -4.83 -6.51 -1.02
CA GLU A 14 -3.89 -7.62 -0.83
C GLU A 14 -3.49 -7.80 0.64
N ALA A 15 -3.17 -6.71 1.34
CA ALA A 15 -2.87 -6.73 2.76
C ALA A 15 -4.01 -7.37 3.58
N LEU A 16 -5.27 -7.03 3.28
CA LEU A 16 -6.43 -7.64 3.94
C LEU A 16 -6.54 -9.15 3.70
N LYS A 17 -6.22 -9.63 2.49
CA LYS A 17 -6.20 -11.08 2.20
C LYS A 17 -5.09 -11.78 2.98
N LEU A 18 -3.90 -11.20 2.99
CA LEU A 18 -2.73 -11.76 3.68
C LEU A 18 -2.93 -11.81 5.19
N MET A 19 -3.54 -10.76 5.76
CA MET A 19 -3.92 -10.71 7.17
C MET A 19 -4.90 -11.84 7.52
N LYS A 20 -5.97 -12.00 6.73
CA LYS A 20 -6.96 -13.07 6.93
C LYS A 20 -6.35 -14.47 6.78
N ALA A 21 -5.35 -14.61 5.92
CA ALA A 21 -4.63 -15.86 5.71
C ALA A 21 -3.51 -16.13 6.73
N GLY A 22 -3.30 -15.24 7.73
CA GLY A 22 -2.23 -15.39 8.73
C GLY A 22 -0.81 -15.24 8.16
N LYS A 23 -0.64 -14.71 6.94
CA LYS A 23 0.66 -14.56 6.28
C LYS A 23 1.37 -13.28 6.75
N ILE A 24 1.83 -13.26 8.00
CA ILE A 24 2.34 -12.07 8.70
C ILE A 24 3.47 -11.37 7.93
N ASN A 25 4.49 -12.09 7.46
CA ASN A 25 5.62 -11.47 6.74
C ASN A 25 5.18 -10.79 5.44
N ALA A 26 4.32 -11.46 4.66
CA ALA A 26 3.80 -10.90 3.42
C ALA A 26 2.88 -9.71 3.69
N TYR A 27 2.01 -9.81 4.71
CA TYR A 27 1.17 -8.71 5.16
C TYR A 27 2.02 -7.49 5.53
N PHE A 28 3.04 -7.67 6.35
CA PHE A 28 3.94 -6.60 6.76
C PHE A 28 4.63 -5.93 5.55
N ASN A 29 5.13 -6.72 4.60
CA ASN A 29 5.73 -6.19 3.37
C ASN A 29 4.72 -5.35 2.56
N THR A 30 3.47 -5.81 2.44
CA THR A 30 2.44 -5.02 1.73
C THR A 30 2.13 -3.70 2.42
N LEU A 31 2.18 -3.65 3.76
CA LEU A 31 2.01 -2.39 4.50
C LEU A 31 3.16 -1.40 4.25
N LEU A 32 4.40 -1.89 4.17
CA LEU A 32 5.56 -1.06 3.84
C LEU A 32 5.41 -0.44 2.44
N GLU A 33 4.90 -1.23 1.49
CA GLU A 33 4.65 -0.76 0.13
C GLU A 33 3.53 0.31 0.08
N MET A 34 2.44 0.10 0.82
CA MET A 34 1.39 1.12 1.00
C MET A 34 1.95 2.43 1.57
N LYS A 35 2.83 2.34 2.58
CA LYS A 35 3.50 3.52 3.16
C LYS A 35 4.35 4.26 2.11
N LYS A 36 5.04 3.54 1.24
CA LYS A 36 5.82 4.13 0.12
C LYS A 36 4.90 4.90 -0.84
N TYR A 37 3.78 4.32 -1.26
CA TYR A 37 2.83 5.01 -2.14
C TYR A 37 2.23 6.25 -1.48
N LYS A 38 1.93 6.20 -0.18
CA LYS A 38 1.43 7.36 0.58
C LYS A 38 2.45 8.50 0.63
N ARG A 39 3.74 8.20 0.85
CA ARG A 39 4.81 9.21 0.81
C ARG A 39 4.94 9.85 -0.56
N LEU A 40 4.88 9.06 -1.64
CA LEU A 40 4.95 9.57 -3.01
C LEU A 40 3.74 10.46 -3.35
N MET A 41 2.54 10.08 -2.92
CA MET A 41 1.34 10.91 -3.10
C MET A 41 1.47 12.26 -2.41
N ILE A 42 1.98 12.29 -1.17
CA ILE A 42 2.21 13.55 -0.44
C ILE A 42 3.25 14.40 -1.16
N ALA A 43 4.38 13.82 -1.57
CA ALA A 43 5.45 14.54 -2.27
C ALA A 43 4.97 15.21 -3.56
N ILE A 44 4.05 14.57 -4.30
CA ILE A 44 3.44 15.15 -5.52
C ILE A 44 2.49 16.31 -5.19
N VAL A 45 1.78 16.26 -4.06
CA VAL A 45 0.86 17.34 -3.66
C VAL A 45 1.60 18.54 -3.06
N SER A 46 2.74 18.30 -2.41
CA SER A 46 3.57 19.34 -1.80
C SER A 46 4.49 20.08 -2.79
N ASN A 47 4.45 19.73 -4.08
CA ASN A 47 5.29 20.26 -5.14
C ASN A 47 4.44 20.89 -6.24
#